data_AF-X6LE10-F1
#
_entry.id   AF-X6LE10-F1
#
_cell.length_a   1.000
_cell.length_b   1.000
_cell.length_c   1.000
_cell.angle_alpha   90.00
_cell.angle_beta   90.00
_cell.angle_gamma   90.00
#
_symmetry.space_group_name_H-M   'P 1'
#
loop_
_entity.id
_entity.type
_entity.pdbx_description
1 polymer ?
#
loop_
_entity_poly.entity_id
_entity_poly.type
_entity_poly.pdbx_seq_one_letter_code
_entity_poly.pdbx_strand_id
1 'polypeptide(L)'
;MGYSTDRPLNTVAVHPTANVVALGGGQQAQKAALSDREGLYECLFHHLIFEERIGLIPCVEKEVFSPLNAMSFSPDGNIFALGYEQGQVCVYQMDDSFQNTVQQIEKRFIAKEEEEEL
;
A
#
# COMPACT_ATOMS: atom_id res chain seq x y z
N MET A 1 4.70 -4.57 -17.47
CA MET A 1 4.73 -3.29 -16.76
C MET A 1 3.39 -3.18 -16.06
N GLY A 2 3.40 -3.27 -14.74
CA GLY A 2 2.23 -3.32 -13.88
C GLY A 2 2.62 -3.80 -12.48
N TYR A 3 1.99 -3.22 -11.46
CA TYR A 3 2.24 -3.59 -10.06
C TYR A 3 1.86 -5.06 -9.83
N SER A 4 2.87 -5.93 -9.68
CA SER A 4 2.63 -7.36 -9.50
C SER A 4 2.19 -7.66 -8.08
N THR A 5 0.99 -8.21 -7.93
CA THR A 5 0.47 -8.69 -6.64
C THR A 5 0.22 -10.19 -6.69
N ASP A 6 0.48 -10.87 -5.58
CA ASP A 6 0.22 -12.30 -5.39
C ASP A 6 -1.24 -12.61 -5.00
N ARG A 7 -2.06 -11.57 -4.89
CA ARG A 7 -3.45 -11.62 -4.44
C ARG A 7 -4.35 -10.66 -5.24
N PRO A 8 -5.66 -10.94 -5.33
CA PRO A 8 -6.60 -10.05 -5.99
C PRO A 8 -6.75 -8.73 -5.22
N LEU A 9 -6.94 -7.65 -5.96
CA LEU A 9 -7.12 -6.31 -5.44
C LEU A 9 -8.60 -5.92 -5.47
N ASN A 10 -9.05 -5.25 -4.42
CA ASN A 10 -10.42 -4.73 -4.30
C ASN A 10 -10.45 -3.21 -4.52
N THR A 11 -9.39 -2.51 -4.13
CA THR A 11 -9.36 -1.05 -4.09
C THR A 11 -7.94 -0.52 -4.34
N VAL A 12 -7.86 0.69 -4.89
CA VAL A 12 -6.62 1.41 -5.15
C VAL A 12 -6.79 2.88 -4.74
N ALA A 13 -5.73 3.48 -4.21
CA ALA A 13 -5.68 4.90 -3.92
C ALA A 13 -4.33 5.48 -4.35
N VAL A 14 -4.33 6.71 -4.86
CA VAL A 14 -3.09 7.41 -5.26
C VAL A 14 -2.84 8.54 -4.28
N HIS A 15 -1.60 8.66 -3.82
CA HIS A 15 -1.21 9.74 -2.92
C HIS A 15 -1.28 11.08 -3.66
N PRO A 16 -1.87 12.14 -3.07
CA PRO A 16 -2.14 13.40 -3.80
C PRO A 16 -0.87 14.17 -4.16
N THR A 17 0.19 14.06 -3.36
CA THR A 17 1.41 14.89 -3.46
C THR A 17 2.70 14.10 -3.65
N ALA A 18 2.65 12.76 -3.62
CA ALA A 18 3.84 11.91 -3.67
C ALA A 18 3.62 10.82 -4.73
N ASN A 19 4.70 10.30 -5.30
CA ASN A 19 4.66 9.26 -6.33
C ASN A 19 4.38 7.88 -5.72
N VAL A 20 3.24 7.73 -5.04
CA VAL A 20 2.86 6.50 -4.35
C VAL A 20 1.46 6.07 -4.76
N VAL A 21 1.31 4.77 -5.01
CA VAL A 21 0.04 4.08 -5.14
C VAL A 21 -0.13 3.06 -4.01
N ALA A 22 -1.29 3.09 -3.37
CA ALA A 22 -1.73 2.11 -2.41
C ALA A 22 -2.63 1.08 -3.10
N LEU A 23 -2.32 -0.19 -2.93
CA LEU A 23 -3.06 -1.32 -3.48
C LEU A 23 -3.64 -2.12 -2.31
N GLY A 24 -4.96 -2.17 -2.22
CA GLY A 24 -5.69 -2.83 -1.15
C GLY A 24 -6.45 -4.03 -1.69
N GLY A 25 -6.31 -5.17 -1.03
CA GLY A 25 -6.93 -6.39 -1.51
C GLY A 25 -6.86 -7.53 -0.51
N GLY A 26 -7.23 -8.70 -0.99
CA GLY A 26 -7.28 -9.91 -0.17
C GLY A 26 -8.15 -11.01 -0.76
N GLN A 27 -7.99 -12.23 -0.27
CA GLN A 27 -8.84 -13.34 -0.70
C GLN A 27 -10.22 -13.27 -0.05
N GLN A 28 -11.25 -13.71 -0.77
CA GLN A 28 -12.59 -13.90 -0.20
C GLN A 28 -12.53 -14.81 1.03
N ALA A 29 -13.33 -14.45 2.06
CA ALA A 29 -13.33 -15.07 3.38
C ALA A 29 -13.39 -16.62 3.37
N GLN A 30 -14.08 -17.22 2.40
CA GLN A 30 -14.18 -18.69 2.28
C GLN A 30 -12.85 -19.38 1.92
N LYS A 31 -11.98 -18.75 1.11
CA LYS A 31 -10.64 -19.29 0.81
C LYS A 31 -9.62 -18.91 1.89
N ALA A 32 -9.77 -17.71 2.47
CA ALA A 32 -8.93 -17.20 3.54
C ALA A 32 -8.97 -18.07 4.82
N ALA A 33 -10.08 -18.76 5.08
CA ALA A 33 -10.23 -19.67 6.22
C ALA A 33 -9.40 -20.97 6.13
N LEU A 34 -8.88 -21.29 4.94
CA LEU A 34 -8.14 -22.53 4.66
C LEU A 34 -6.61 -22.33 4.55
N SER A 35 -6.15 -21.08 4.49
CA SER A 35 -4.74 -20.71 4.39
C SER A 35 -4.19 -20.22 5.73
N ASP A 36 -2.87 -20.35 5.94
CA ASP A 36 -2.20 -19.69 7.07
C ASP A 36 -2.52 -18.19 7.03
N ARG A 37 -2.86 -17.66 8.20
CA ARG A 37 -3.63 -16.41 8.38
C ARG A 37 -2.85 -15.13 8.07
N GLU A 38 -1.62 -15.26 7.58
CA GLU A 38 -0.73 -14.15 7.27
C GLU A 38 -1.02 -13.60 5.86
N GLY A 39 -1.07 -12.28 5.72
CA GLY A 39 -1.17 -11.62 4.41
C GLY A 39 -2.55 -11.59 3.77
N LEU A 40 -3.63 -11.96 4.49
CA LEU A 40 -4.95 -12.08 3.86
C LEU A 40 -5.57 -10.75 3.46
N TYR A 41 -5.38 -9.68 4.25
CA TYR A 41 -6.00 -8.37 4.04
C TYR A 41 -4.99 -7.25 4.33
N GLU A 42 -4.10 -6.99 3.36
CA GLU A 42 -3.02 -6.01 3.48
C GLU A 42 -3.20 -4.87 2.48
N CYS A 43 -2.64 -3.72 2.86
CA CYS A 43 -2.43 -2.60 1.94
C CYS A 43 -0.94 -2.55 1.56
N LEU A 44 -0.66 -2.60 0.26
CA LEU A 44 0.68 -2.53 -0.29
C LEU A 44 0.94 -1.15 -0.88
N PHE A 45 2.06 -0.53 -0.50
CA PHE A 45 2.50 0.72 -1.12
C PHE A 45 3.55 0.44 -2.18
N HIS A 46 3.33 0.98 -3.37
CA HIS A 46 4.27 0.94 -4.47
C HIS A 46 4.58 2.36 -4.95
N HIS A 47 5.79 2.53 -5.46
CA HIS A 47 6.16 3.75 -6.16
C HIS A 47 5.43 3.80 -7.52
N LEU A 48 4.75 4.91 -7.79
CA LEU A 48 3.86 5.07 -8.95
C LEU A 48 4.59 4.95 -10.30
N ILE A 49 5.84 5.42 -10.36
CA ILE A 49 6.63 5.42 -11.60
C ILE A 49 7.46 4.14 -11.75
N PHE A 50 8.21 3.79 -10.71
CA PHE A 50 9.16 2.68 -10.76
C PHE A 50 8.57 1.30 -10.47
N GLU A 51 7.27 1.23 -10.12
CA GLU A 51 6.57 -0.01 -9.74
C GLU A 51 7.24 -0.78 -8.58
N GLU A 52 8.15 -0.15 -7.82
CA GLU A 52 8.90 -0.75 -6.71
C GLU A 52 8.08 -0.71 -5.42
N ARG A 53 8.12 -1.79 -4.64
CA ARG A 53 7.42 -1.88 -3.36
C ARG A 53 8.14 -1.04 -2.31
N ILE A 54 7.40 -0.10 -1.72
CA ILE A 54 7.89 0.77 -0.64
C ILE A 54 7.69 0.07 0.72
N GLY A 55 6.52 -0.51 0.91
CA GLY A 55 6.14 -1.08 2.20
C GLY A 55 4.77 -1.72 2.18
N LEU A 56 4.33 -2.13 3.36
CA LEU A 56 3.01 -2.72 3.58
C LEU A 56 2.47 -2.21 4.92
N ILE A 57 1.16 -1.95 4.98
CA ILE A 57 0.47 -1.86 6.27
C ILE A 57 -0.09 -3.26 6.54
N PRO A 58 0.47 -3.97 7.55
CA PRO A 58 -0.09 -5.25 7.93
C PRO A 58 -1.45 -4.96 8.54
N CYS A 59 -2.40 -5.88 8.44
CA CYS A 59 -3.66 -5.74 9.19
C CYS A 59 -3.30 -5.64 10.69
N VAL A 60 -3.42 -4.43 11.25
CA VAL A 60 -2.74 -4.05 12.50
C VAL A 60 -3.37 -4.69 13.73
N GLU A 61 -4.58 -5.21 13.60
CA GLU A 61 -5.26 -5.86 14.71
C GLU A 61 -5.62 -7.28 14.32
N LYS A 62 -5.17 -8.25 15.14
CA LYS A 62 -5.55 -9.67 15.07
C LYS A 62 -7.07 -9.91 15.05
N GLU A 63 -7.85 -8.86 15.28
CA GLU A 63 -9.31 -8.87 15.38
C GLU A 63 -10.01 -8.43 14.07
N VAL A 64 -9.30 -7.81 13.11
CA VAL A 64 -9.91 -7.32 11.85
C VAL A 64 -9.77 -8.36 10.75
N PHE A 65 -10.59 -9.41 10.85
CA PHE A 65 -10.74 -10.41 9.80
C PHE A 65 -11.80 -9.95 8.80
N SER A 66 -11.48 -8.94 8.00
CA SER A 66 -12.42 -8.40 7.04
C SER A 66 -11.69 -7.96 5.76
N PRO A 67 -12.25 -8.25 4.58
CA PRO A 67 -11.76 -7.71 3.33
C PRO A 67 -11.69 -6.18 3.36
N LEU A 68 -10.55 -5.67 2.88
CA LEU A 68 -10.36 -4.25 2.63
C LEU A 68 -11.09 -3.88 1.34
N ASN A 69 -12.06 -2.97 1.43
CA ASN A 69 -12.94 -2.62 0.31
C ASN A 69 -12.80 -1.17 -0.15
N ALA A 70 -12.33 -0.28 0.73
CA ALA A 70 -12.15 1.13 0.41
C ALA A 70 -10.86 1.67 1.02
N MET A 71 -10.21 2.58 0.29
CA MET A 71 -9.05 3.33 0.78
C MET A 71 -9.12 4.76 0.29
N SER A 72 -8.62 5.71 1.10
CA SER A 72 -8.47 7.09 0.66
C SER A 72 -7.33 7.77 1.41
N PHE A 73 -6.59 8.60 0.69
CA PHE A 73 -5.73 9.60 1.29
C PHE A 73 -6.54 10.86 1.59
N SER A 74 -6.11 11.61 2.60
CA SER A 74 -6.55 12.99 2.76
C SER A 74 -5.97 13.87 1.65
N PRO A 75 -6.59 15.02 1.32
CA PRO A 75 -6.09 15.90 0.25
C PRO A 75 -4.66 16.42 0.47
N ASP A 76 -4.24 16.53 1.73
CA ASP A 76 -2.88 16.93 2.11
C ASP A 76 -1.89 15.75 2.15
N GLY A 77 -2.36 14.51 2.02
CA GLY A 77 -1.53 13.30 2.01
C GLY A 77 -1.05 12.82 3.38
N ASN A 78 -1.35 13.56 4.45
CA ASN A 78 -0.86 13.24 5.79
C ASN A 78 -1.66 12.14 6.51
N ILE A 79 -2.87 11.85 6.03
CA ILE A 79 -3.77 10.86 6.62
C ILE A 79 -4.16 9.83 5.58
N PHE A 80 -4.23 8.58 6.00
CA PHE A 80 -4.66 7.47 5.17
C PHE A 80 -5.72 6.64 5.88
N ALA A 81 -6.87 6.46 5.23
CA ALA A 81 -8.01 5.74 5.77
C ALA A 81 -8.26 4.43 5.02
N LEU A 82 -8.54 3.37 5.77
CA LEU A 82 -8.88 2.03 5.30
C LEU A 82 -10.29 1.67 5.76
N GLY A 83 -11.15 1.25 4.84
CA GLY A 83 -12.52 0.82 5.11
C GLY A 83 -12.70 -0.67 4.86
N TYR A 84 -13.10 -1.40 5.90
CA TYR A 84 -13.28 -2.85 5.89
C TYR A 84 -14.75 -3.24 5.70
N GLU A 85 -15.01 -4.43 5.16
CA GLU A 85 -16.36 -4.96 4.90
C GLU A 85 -17.28 -4.97 6.14
N GLN A 86 -16.74 -5.21 7.33
CA GLN A 86 -17.50 -5.24 8.58
C GLN A 86 -17.85 -3.84 9.14
N GLY A 87 -17.55 -2.77 8.39
CA GLY A 87 -17.87 -1.39 8.78
C GLY A 87 -16.85 -0.73 9.69
N GLN A 88 -15.72 -1.38 9.95
CA GLN A 88 -14.59 -0.77 10.66
C GLN A 88 -13.80 0.14 9.73
N VAL A 89 -13.33 1.26 10.27
CA VAL A 89 -12.44 2.20 9.59
C VAL A 89 -11.17 2.36 10.41
N CYS A 90 -10.02 2.10 9.79
CA CYS A 90 -8.71 2.37 10.38
C CYS A 90 -8.13 3.63 9.74
N VAL A 91 -7.62 4.54 10.57
CA VAL A 91 -7.04 5.81 10.12
C VAL A 91 -5.59 5.87 10.59
N TYR A 92 -4.69 6.13 9.66
CA TYR A 92 -3.25 6.20 9.87
C TYR A 92 -2.78 7.62 9.63
N GLN A 93 -1.94 8.12 10.54
CA GLN A 93 -1.14 9.30 10.30
C GLN A 93 0.13 8.87 9.58
N MET A 94 0.42 9.49 8.44
CA MET A 94 1.68 9.26 7.72
C MET A 94 2.83 9.93 8.47
N ASP A 95 3.90 9.18 8.65
CA ASP A 95 5.11 9.64 9.33
C ASP A 95 6.18 10.12 8.35
N ASP A 96 7.17 10.80 8.89
CA ASP A 96 8.32 11.27 8.11
C ASP A 96 9.12 10.08 7.54
N SER A 97 9.06 8.90 8.18
CA SER A 97 9.75 7.68 7.72
C SER A 97 9.25 7.22 6.36
N PHE A 98 7.93 7.22 6.15
CA PHE A 98 7.31 6.92 4.87
C PHE A 98 7.80 7.88 3.79
N GLN A 99 7.75 9.20 4.06
CA GLN A 99 8.19 10.21 3.11
C GLN A 99 9.68 10.08 2.76
N ASN A 100 10.52 9.82 3.75
CA ASN A 100 11.96 9.61 3.57
C ASN A 100 12.24 8.39 2.68
N THR A 101 11.47 7.32 2.82
CA THR A 101 11.64 6.10 2.01
C THR A 101 11.32 6.36 0.54
N VAL A 102 10.23 7.09 0.26
CA VAL A 102 9.86 7.50 -1.11
C VAL A 102 10.99 8.30 -1.75
N GLN A 103 11.51 9.30 -1.03
CA GLN A 103 12.61 10.14 -1.53
C GLN A 103 13.91 9.36 -1.75
N GLN A 104 14.20 8.36 -0.92
CA GLN A 104 15.39 7.51 -1.10
C GLN A 104 15.32 6.69 -2.38
N ILE A 105 14.13 6.16 -2.70
CA ILE A 105 13.89 5.42 -3.94
C ILE A 105 14.12 6.35 -5.13
N GLU A 106 13.52 7.55 -5.13
CA GLU A 106 13.69 8.53 -6.21
C GLU A 106 15.18 8.91 -6.42
N LYS A 107 15.90 9.20 -5.34
CA LYS A 107 17.35 9.51 -5.41
C LYS A 107 18.17 8.36 -5.97
N ARG A 108 17.84 7.13 -5.61
CA ARG A 108 18.52 5.92 -6.10
C ARG A 108 18.36 5.75 -7.61
N PHE A 109 17.22 6.13 -8.17
CA PHE A 109 17.00 6.06 -9.61
C PHE A 109 17.75 7.17 -10.37
N ILE A 110 17.74 8.41 -9.86
CA ILE A 110 18.49 9.53 -10.46
C ILE A 110 19.99 9.20 -10.50
N ALA A 111 20.56 8.69 -9.42
CA ALA A 111 21.98 8.35 -9.36
C ALA A 111 22.37 7.23 -10.36
N LYS A 112 21.45 6.31 -10.68
CA LYS A 112 21.70 5.26 -11.67
C LYS A 112 21.74 5.80 -13.11
N GLU A 113 20.87 6.76 -13.43
CA GLU A 113 20.89 7.40 -14.75
C GLU A 113 22.22 8.16 -14.97
N GLU A 114 22.71 8.86 -13.94
CA GLU A 114 24.00 9.56 -14.01
C GLU A 114 25.20 8.61 -14.19
N GLU A 115 25.15 7.40 -13.62
CA GLU A 115 26.20 6.37 -13.81
C GLU A 115 26.13 5.70 -15.19
N GLU A 116 24.94 5.56 -15.79
CA GLU A 116 24.78 4.98 -17.14
C GLU A 116 25.14 5.96 -18.27
N GLU A 117 25.14 7.28 -18.00
CA GLU A 117 25.57 8.31 -18.95
C GLU A 117 27.10 8.56 -18.99
N LEU A 118 27.87 7.90 -18.11
CA LEU A 118 29.34 7.97 -18.00
C LEU A 118 30.05 6.79 -18.67
#